data_AF-A0A966VXN1-F1
#
_entry.id   AF-A0A966VXN1-F1
#
_cell.length_a   1.000
_cell.length_b   1.000
_cell.length_c   1.000
_cell.angle_alpha   90.00
_cell.angle_beta   90.00
_cell.angle_gamma   90.00
#
_symmetry.space_group_name_H-M   'P 1'
#
loop_
_entity.id
_entity.type
_entity.pdbx_description
1 polymer ?
#
loop_
_entity_poly.entity_id
_entity_poly.type
_entity_poly.pdbx_seq_one_letter_code
_entity_poly.pdbx_strand_id
1 'polypeptide(L)'
;MLTLLAPAKLRGLNELFQRHGNALRHALAVLAGLLLAAAFPKPGVPGFAWVAPGLLLFSAVGQPAKVAFRLGWLGGLAFNLAALHWLLFIPVTGFPILGWLALSAYCALYPGLWVWLCWRIGPNDFQTLNRRQRAWWTFQCAVLWVALETILGC
;
A
#
# COMPACT_ATOMS: atom_id res chain seq x y z
N MET A 1 3.52 29.68 -11.64
CA MET A 1 2.91 30.86 -10.98
C MET A 1 1.59 30.47 -10.28
N LEU A 2 1.58 29.40 -9.47
CA LEU A 2 0.39 28.86 -8.77
C LEU A 2 0.70 28.43 -7.33
N THR A 3 1.78 28.93 -6.73
CA THR A 3 2.26 28.57 -5.39
C THR A 3 1.62 29.38 -4.24
N LEU A 4 0.68 30.29 -4.52
CA LEU A 4 0.26 31.32 -3.57
C LEU A 4 -1.06 31.07 -2.81
N LEU A 5 -1.75 29.94 -2.99
CA LEU A 5 -3.05 29.67 -2.36
C LEU A 5 -3.10 28.39 -1.50
N ALA A 6 -1.97 27.96 -0.91
CA ALA A 6 -2.00 26.93 0.11
C ALA A 6 -2.12 27.58 1.51
N PRO A 7 -3.17 27.31 2.31
CA PRO A 7 -3.28 27.81 3.68
C PRO A 7 -2.06 27.38 4.50
N ALA A 8 -1.61 28.21 5.44
CA ALA A 8 -0.40 27.97 6.24
C ALA A 8 -0.32 26.55 6.85
N LYS A 9 -1.48 25.97 7.20
CA LYS A 9 -1.61 24.59 7.69
C LYS A 9 -1.21 23.51 6.67
N LEU A 10 -1.56 23.70 5.39
CA LEU A 10 -1.16 22.81 4.29
C LEU A 10 0.35 22.94 4.00
N ARG A 11 0.92 24.13 4.19
CA ARG A 11 2.37 24.35 4.04
C ARG A 11 3.17 23.61 5.12
N GLY A 12 2.76 23.71 6.40
CA GLY A 12 3.40 22.98 7.49
C GLY A 12 3.30 21.46 7.37
N LEU A 13 2.16 20.93 6.91
CA LEU A 13 2.01 19.50 6.61
C LEU A 13 2.93 19.04 5.48
N ASN A 14 3.09 19.87 4.44
CA ASN A 14 3.96 19.56 3.32
C ASN A 14 5.45 19.60 3.76
N GLU A 15 5.82 20.55 4.60
CA GLU A 15 7.18 20.64 5.18
C GLU A 15 7.48 19.46 6.12
N LEU A 16 6.53 19.02 6.95
CA LEU A 16 6.66 17.80 7.78
C LEU A 16 6.74 16.54 6.91
N PHE A 17 5.91 16.43 5.88
CA PHE A 17 5.93 15.32 4.93
C PHE A 17 7.21 15.30 4.08
N GLN A 18 7.84 16.44 3.83
CA GLN A 18 9.14 16.52 3.16
C GLN A 18 10.31 16.23 4.11
N ARG A 19 10.29 16.78 5.34
CA ARG A 19 11.33 16.56 6.37
C ARG A 19 11.36 15.14 6.95
N HIS A 20 10.19 14.51 7.14
CA HIS A 20 10.05 13.15 7.66
C HIS A 20 9.55 12.17 6.60
N GLY A 21 9.68 12.53 5.32
CA GLY A 21 9.03 11.83 4.21
C GLY A 21 9.27 10.35 4.20
N ASN A 22 10.48 9.89 4.50
CA ASN A 22 10.73 8.46 4.54
C ASN A 22 9.99 7.79 5.70
N ALA A 23 10.20 8.20 6.96
CA ALA A 23 9.58 7.55 8.12
C ALA A 23 8.04 7.58 8.05
N LEU A 24 7.46 8.72 7.66
CA LEU A 24 6.01 8.85 7.54
C LEU A 24 5.43 7.96 6.43
N ARG A 25 6.11 7.85 5.28
CA ARG A 25 5.67 6.95 4.20
C ARG A 25 5.72 5.48 4.62
N HIS A 26 6.77 5.07 5.35
CA HIS A 26 6.86 3.71 5.90
C HIS A 26 5.75 3.46 6.92
N ALA A 27 5.49 4.43 7.82
CA ALA A 27 4.39 4.33 8.78
C ALA A 27 3.02 4.24 8.10
N LEU A 28 2.78 5.04 7.04
CA LEU A 28 1.55 4.98 6.25
C LEU A 28 1.39 3.64 5.53
N ALA A 29 2.47 3.09 4.98
CA ALA A 29 2.46 1.78 4.33
C ALA A 29 2.12 0.66 5.32
N VAL A 30 2.78 0.64 6.49
CA VAL A 30 2.49 -0.33 7.56
C VAL A 30 1.06 -0.18 8.05
N LEU A 31 0.60 1.06 8.30
CA LEU A 31 -0.76 1.34 8.73
C LEU A 31 -1.80 0.87 7.70
N ALA A 32 -1.55 1.09 6.40
CA ALA A 32 -2.42 0.59 5.34
C ALA A 32 -2.55 -0.94 5.37
N GLY A 33 -1.43 -1.65 5.57
CA GLY A 33 -1.44 -3.11 5.71
C GLY A 33 -2.22 -3.58 6.94
N LEU A 34 -2.03 -2.94 8.09
CA LEU A 34 -2.75 -3.28 9.33
C LEU A 34 -4.25 -2.95 9.24
N LEU A 35 -4.62 -1.86 8.58
CA LEU A 35 -6.02 -1.54 8.29
C LEU A 35 -6.66 -2.60 7.40
N LEU A 36 -5.94 -3.06 6.37
CA LEU A 36 -6.42 -4.16 5.52
C LEU A 36 -6.61 -5.45 6.33
N ALA A 37 -5.67 -5.76 7.24
CA ALA A 37 -5.79 -6.94 8.11
C ALA A 37 -7.01 -6.82 9.04
N ALA A 38 -7.28 -5.61 9.55
CA ALA A 38 -8.43 -5.33 10.39
C ALA A 38 -9.79 -5.46 9.66
N ALA A 39 -9.79 -5.50 8.31
CA ALA A 39 -11.00 -5.73 7.53
C ALA A 39 -11.46 -7.20 7.54
N PHE A 40 -10.57 -8.14 7.83
CA PHE A 40 -10.83 -9.58 7.83
C PHE A 40 -10.85 -10.15 9.27
N PRO A 41 -11.34 -11.39 9.50
CA PRO A 41 -12.51 -11.76 10.32
C PRO A 41 -12.62 -11.20 11.76
N LYS A 42 -11.54 -10.77 12.40
CA LYS A 42 -11.59 -10.02 13.68
C LYS A 42 -10.53 -8.92 13.63
N PRO A 43 -10.89 -7.63 13.75
CA PRO A 43 -12.20 -7.07 14.11
C PRO A 43 -13.27 -7.06 13.00
N GLY A 44 -12.92 -7.35 11.74
CA GLY A 44 -13.90 -7.51 10.66
C GLY A 44 -14.60 -6.21 10.24
N VAL A 45 -13.86 -5.10 10.19
CA VAL A 45 -14.40 -3.77 9.81
C VAL A 45 -14.30 -3.58 8.29
N PRO A 46 -15.37 -3.79 7.50
CA PRO A 46 -15.27 -3.91 6.04
C PRO A 46 -14.85 -2.60 5.36
N GLY A 47 -15.14 -1.46 6.00
CA GLY A 47 -14.76 -0.14 5.48
C GLY A 47 -13.26 0.03 5.28
N PHE A 48 -12.42 -0.66 6.05
CA PHE A 48 -10.97 -0.55 5.91
C PHE A 48 -10.45 -1.20 4.62
N ALA A 49 -11.16 -2.18 4.04
CA ALA A 49 -10.79 -2.76 2.76
C ALA A 49 -10.80 -1.75 1.61
N TRP A 50 -11.64 -0.70 1.71
CA TRP A 50 -11.69 0.38 0.72
C TRP A 50 -10.62 1.45 0.94
N VAL A 51 -10.29 1.73 2.21
CA VAL A 51 -9.34 2.80 2.57
C VAL A 51 -7.89 2.35 2.44
N ALA A 52 -7.59 1.11 2.83
CA ALA A 52 -6.24 0.57 2.85
C ALA A 52 -5.49 0.65 1.50
N PRO A 53 -6.02 0.18 0.36
CA PRO A 53 -5.32 0.25 -0.91
C PRO A 53 -5.08 1.69 -1.37
N GLY A 54 -6.02 2.60 -1.09
CA GLY A 54 -5.85 4.03 -1.34
C GLY A 54 -4.75 4.65 -0.49
N LEU A 55 -4.70 4.32 0.80
CA LEU A 55 -3.65 4.77 1.72
C LEU A 55 -2.27 4.21 1.33
N LEU A 56 -2.24 2.95 0.87
CA LEU A 56 -1.01 2.30 0.41
C LEU A 56 -0.47 2.98 -0.86
N LEU A 57 -1.32 3.29 -1.85
CA LEU A 57 -0.90 4.08 -3.01
C LEU A 57 -0.45 5.49 -2.60
N PHE A 58 -1.17 6.13 -1.67
CA PHE A 58 -0.83 7.45 -1.17
C PHE A 58 0.57 7.50 -0.54
N SER A 59 0.97 6.43 0.17
CA SER A 59 2.31 6.32 0.76
C SER A 59 3.44 6.47 -0.27
N ALA A 60 3.21 6.09 -1.53
CA ALA A 60 4.19 6.11 -2.61
C ALA A 60 4.09 7.33 -3.54
N VAL A 61 3.20 8.30 -3.26
CA VAL A 61 2.99 9.49 -4.12
C VAL A 61 4.29 10.25 -4.33
N GLY A 62 4.64 10.52 -5.60
CA GLY A 62 5.82 11.31 -5.97
C GLY A 62 7.15 10.62 -5.67
N GLN A 63 7.16 9.30 -5.48
CA GLN A 63 8.38 8.51 -5.29
C GLN A 63 8.74 7.75 -6.57
N PRO A 64 10.04 7.46 -6.78
CA PRO A 64 10.45 6.62 -7.90
C PRO A 64 9.86 5.21 -7.76
N ALA A 65 9.61 4.54 -8.89
CA ALA A 65 8.95 3.24 -8.93
C ALA A 65 9.59 2.19 -7.99
N LYS A 66 10.93 2.16 -7.88
CA LYS A 66 11.64 1.26 -6.95
C LYS A 66 11.26 1.48 -5.48
N VAL A 67 11.05 2.73 -5.07
CA VAL A 67 10.60 3.07 -3.71
C VAL A 67 9.11 2.73 -3.55
N ALA A 68 8.30 2.97 -4.58
CA ALA A 68 6.90 2.56 -4.60
C ALA A 68 6.73 1.04 -4.39
N PHE A 69 7.56 0.23 -5.05
CA PHE A 69 7.62 -1.22 -4.82
C PHE A 69 7.91 -1.56 -3.36
N ARG A 70 8.95 -0.95 -2.77
CA ARG A 70 9.34 -1.21 -1.37
C ARG A 70 8.25 -0.84 -0.38
N LEU A 71 7.54 0.26 -0.60
CA LEU A 71 6.42 0.69 0.24
C LEU A 71 5.22 -0.25 0.10
N GLY A 72 4.88 -0.64 -1.12
CA GLY A 72 3.84 -1.65 -1.38
C GLY A 72 4.18 -2.98 -0.72
N TRP A 73 5.42 -3.43 -0.83
CA TRP A 73 5.92 -4.64 -0.20
C TRP A 73 5.87 -4.54 1.34
N LEU A 74 6.26 -3.41 1.92
CA LEU A 74 6.20 -3.20 3.37
C LEU A 74 4.75 -3.24 3.90
N GLY A 75 3.81 -2.59 3.20
CA GLY A 75 2.39 -2.64 3.56
C GLY A 75 1.79 -4.03 3.40
N GLY A 76 2.12 -4.72 2.30
CA GLY A 76 1.75 -6.12 2.09
C GLY A 76 2.32 -7.04 3.16
N LEU A 77 3.55 -6.83 3.59
CA LEU A 77 4.19 -7.59 4.66
C LEU A 77 3.47 -7.38 5.99
N ALA A 78 3.15 -6.13 6.34
CA ALA A 78 2.38 -5.84 7.57
C ALA A 78 1.00 -6.52 7.56
N PHE A 79 0.30 -6.48 6.42
CA PHE A 79 -0.95 -7.21 6.23
C PHE A 79 -0.77 -8.72 6.43
N ASN A 80 0.17 -9.33 5.70
CA ASN A 80 0.35 -10.78 5.72
C ASN A 80 0.83 -11.30 7.08
N LEU A 81 1.72 -10.58 7.77
CA LEU A 81 2.15 -10.96 9.11
C LEU A 81 0.97 -11.02 10.09
N ALA A 82 0.08 -10.02 10.03
CA ALA A 82 -1.12 -9.98 10.87
C ALA A 82 -2.16 -11.04 10.43
N ALA A 83 -2.43 -11.16 9.13
CA ALA A 83 -3.43 -12.07 8.59
C ALA A 83 -3.02 -13.55 8.73
N LEU A 84 -1.73 -13.87 8.62
CA LEU A 84 -1.17 -15.22 8.70
C LEU A 84 -0.62 -15.58 10.08
N HIS A 85 -0.82 -14.74 11.11
CA HIS A 85 -0.30 -15.03 12.46
C HIS A 85 -0.80 -16.38 13.01
N TRP A 86 -1.94 -16.86 12.51
CA TRP A 86 -2.52 -18.15 12.89
C TRP A 86 -1.61 -19.35 12.55
N LEU A 87 -0.72 -19.22 11.56
CA LEU A 87 0.24 -20.26 11.19
C LEU A 87 1.15 -20.64 12.37
N LEU A 88 1.40 -19.70 13.28
CA LEU A 88 2.23 -19.91 14.47
C LEU A 88 1.60 -20.86 15.49
N PHE A 89 0.28 -21.07 15.43
CA PHE A 89 -0.44 -21.96 16.34
C PHE A 89 -0.60 -23.39 15.80
N ILE A 90 -0.14 -23.68 14.58
CA ILE A 90 -0.19 -25.04 14.04
C ILE A 90 0.91 -25.89 14.72
N PRO A 91 0.57 -27.02 15.34
CA PRO A 91 1.54 -27.88 16.02
C PRO A 91 2.36 -28.69 14.99
N VAL A 92 3.31 -28.03 14.32
CA VAL A 92 4.29 -28.66 13.43
C VAL A 92 5.65 -28.75 14.11
N THR A 93 6.31 -29.90 14.01
CA THR A 93 7.70 -30.08 14.42
C THR A 93 8.61 -29.40 13.41
N GLY A 94 9.23 -28.27 13.77
CA GLY A 94 10.13 -27.51 12.89
C GLY A 94 10.23 -26.03 13.26
N PHE A 95 10.23 -25.15 12.25
CA PHE A 95 10.36 -23.70 12.41
C PHE A 95 9.13 -22.94 11.87
N PRO A 96 7.98 -22.97 12.55
CA PRO A 96 6.75 -22.30 12.10
C PRO A 96 6.94 -20.79 11.90
N ILE A 97 7.84 -20.17 12.66
CA ILE A 97 8.23 -18.76 12.52
C ILE A 97 8.87 -18.50 11.14
N LEU A 98 9.78 -19.39 10.68
CA LEU A 98 10.43 -19.22 9.38
C LEU A 98 9.44 -19.38 8.24
N GLY A 99 8.55 -20.37 8.31
CA GLY A 99 7.48 -20.55 7.33
C GLY A 99 6.54 -19.34 7.26
N TRP A 100 6.10 -18.84 8.41
CA TRP A 100 5.25 -17.64 8.52
C TRP A 100 5.92 -16.39 7.93
N LEU A 101 7.19 -16.14 8.29
CA LEU A 101 7.94 -15.00 7.75
C LEU A 101 8.18 -15.12 6.25
N ALA A 102 8.61 -16.30 5.77
CA ALA A 102 8.90 -16.53 4.36
C ALA A 102 7.63 -16.41 3.50
N LEU A 103 6.52 -17.00 3.95
CA LEU A 103 5.23 -16.90 3.28
C LEU A 103 4.72 -15.46 3.26
N SER A 104 4.82 -14.74 4.39
CA SER A 104 4.40 -13.34 4.45
C SER A 104 5.21 -12.45 3.51
N ALA A 105 6.53 -12.67 3.43
CA ALA A 105 7.42 -11.95 2.53
C ALA A 105 7.17 -12.26 1.04
N TYR A 106 6.84 -13.52 0.73
CA TYR A 106 6.45 -13.96 -0.61
C TYR A 106 5.12 -13.32 -1.03
N CYS A 107 4.08 -13.44 -0.22
CA CYS A 107 2.76 -12.82 -0.50
C CYS A 107 2.84 -11.28 -0.56
N ALA A 108 3.79 -10.66 0.14
CA ALA A 108 4.01 -9.22 0.07
C ALA A 108 4.56 -8.72 -1.28
N LEU A 109 5.08 -9.63 -2.13
CA LEU A 109 5.53 -9.27 -3.48
C LEU A 109 4.38 -8.75 -4.35
N TYR A 110 3.14 -9.23 -4.14
CA TYR A 110 2.00 -8.85 -4.96
C TYR A 110 1.52 -7.42 -4.68
N PRO A 111 1.29 -6.99 -3.41
CA PRO A 111 1.06 -5.57 -3.11
C PRO A 111 2.22 -4.68 -3.56
N GLY A 112 3.48 -5.15 -3.42
CA GLY A 112 4.65 -4.44 -3.94
C GLY A 112 4.60 -4.23 -5.45
N LEU A 113 4.31 -5.29 -6.21
CA LEU A 113 4.19 -5.28 -7.66
C LEU A 113 3.01 -4.41 -8.11
N TRP A 114 1.87 -4.50 -7.42
CA TRP A 114 0.69 -3.69 -7.70
C TRP A 114 0.98 -2.20 -7.55
N VAL A 115 1.53 -1.76 -6.40
CA VAL A 115 1.88 -0.35 -6.16
C VAL A 115 2.91 0.12 -7.20
N TRP A 116 3.91 -0.70 -7.50
CA TRP A 116 4.89 -0.41 -8.54
C TRP A 116 4.27 -0.23 -9.93
N LEU A 117 3.38 -1.15 -10.35
CA LEU A 117 2.69 -1.05 -11.64
C LEU A 117 1.82 0.19 -11.70
N CYS A 118 1.03 0.46 -10.66
CA CYS A 118 0.15 1.63 -10.58
C CYS A 118 0.91 2.95 -10.74
N TRP A 119 2.08 3.07 -10.12
CA TRP A 119 2.94 4.26 -10.23
C TRP A 119 3.82 4.27 -11.48
N ARG A 120 4.03 3.12 -12.14
CA ARG A 120 4.76 3.02 -13.40
C ARG A 120 3.91 3.40 -14.60
N ILE A 121 2.63 3.00 -14.63
CA ILE A 121 1.65 3.47 -15.63
C ILE A 121 1.05 4.83 -15.24
N GLY A 122 1.27 5.22 -13.99
CA GLY A 122 0.72 6.40 -13.41
C GLY A 122 1.41 7.69 -13.89
N PRO A 123 0.68 8.80 -13.86
CA PRO A 123 1.22 10.10 -14.21
C PRO A 123 2.25 10.59 -13.19
N ASN A 124 3.31 11.22 -13.69
CA ASN A 124 4.41 11.77 -12.87
C ASN A 124 3.94 12.91 -11.94
N ASP A 125 2.90 13.65 -12.34
CA ASP A 125 2.35 14.75 -11.57
C ASP A 125 0.83 14.59 -11.43
N PHE A 126 0.39 14.31 -10.20
CA PHE A 126 -1.01 14.13 -9.88
C PHE A 126 -1.82 15.43 -9.90
N GLN A 127 -1.17 16.59 -9.72
CA GLN A 127 -1.86 17.86 -9.55
C GLN A 127 -2.34 18.44 -10.89
N THR A 128 -1.60 18.16 -11.97
CA THR A 128 -1.87 18.70 -13.31
C THR A 128 -2.87 17.88 -14.14
N LEU A 129 -3.29 16.71 -13.65
CA LEU A 129 -4.18 15.80 -14.39
C LEU A 129 -5.63 16.28 -14.43
N ASN A 130 -6.23 16.12 -15.60
CA ASN A 130 -7.66 16.25 -15.81
C ASN A 130 -8.45 15.17 -15.07
N ARG A 131 -9.69 15.48 -14.66
CA ARG A 131 -10.57 14.54 -13.92
C ARG A 131 -10.74 13.19 -14.64
N ARG A 132 -10.82 13.22 -15.98
CA ARG A 132 -10.91 12.01 -16.82
C ARG A 132 -9.66 11.14 -16.74
N GLN A 133 -8.48 11.74 -16.77
CA GLN A 133 -7.21 11.00 -16.67
C GLN A 133 -7.02 10.40 -15.27
N ARG A 134 -7.44 11.11 -14.21
CA ARG A 134 -7.44 10.58 -12.84
C ARG A 134 -8.38 9.37 -12.73
N ALA A 135 -9.60 9.48 -13.26
CA ALA A 135 -10.57 8.39 -13.26
C ALA A 135 -10.05 7.16 -14.04
N TRP A 136 -9.43 7.40 -15.20
CA TRP A 136 -8.83 6.33 -16.01
C TRP A 136 -7.71 5.62 -15.25
N TRP A 137 -6.82 6.38 -14.60
CA TRP A 137 -5.75 5.81 -13.80
C TRP A 137 -6.29 4.99 -12.62
N THR A 138 -7.29 5.49 -11.88
CA THR A 138 -7.91 4.72 -10.79
C THR A 138 -8.56 3.43 -11.30
N PHE A 139 -9.17 3.47 -12.49
CA PHE A 139 -9.73 2.29 -13.13
C PHE A 139 -8.64 1.27 -13.48
N GLN A 140 -7.52 1.72 -14.06
CA GLN A 140 -6.37 0.84 -14.33
C GLN A 140 -5.80 0.23 -13.05
N CYS A 141 -5.71 0.99 -11.95
CA CYS A 141 -5.27 0.46 -10.66
C CYS A 141 -6.18 -0.68 -10.16
N ALA A 142 -7.50 -0.52 -10.31
CA ALA A 142 -8.47 -1.56 -9.95
C ALA A 142 -8.33 -2.81 -10.84
N VAL A 143 -8.20 -2.63 -12.15
CA VAL A 143 -7.98 -3.75 -13.10
C VAL A 143 -6.68 -4.49 -12.78
N LEU A 144 -5.60 -3.77 -12.47
CA LEU A 144 -4.33 -4.35 -12.08
C LEU A 144 -4.42 -5.16 -10.79
N TRP A 145 -5.22 -4.71 -9.82
CA TRP A 145 -5.46 -5.47 -8.60
C TRP A 145 -6.10 -6.82 -8.95
N VAL A 146 -7.21 -6.79 -9.69
CA VAL A 146 -7.96 -7.99 -10.09
C VAL A 146 -7.09 -8.96 -10.90
N ALA A 147 -6.31 -8.45 -11.85
CA ALA A 147 -5.42 -9.28 -12.66
C ALA A 147 -4.36 -10.01 -11.83
N LEU A 148 -3.80 -9.36 -10.80
CA LEU A 148 -2.84 -9.99 -9.90
C LEU A 148 -3.48 -11.06 -9.01
N GLU A 149 -4.70 -10.83 -8.52
CA GLU A 149 -5.46 -11.83 -7.76
C GLU A 149 -5.78 -13.07 -8.62
N THR A 150 -6.14 -12.88 -9.90
CA THR A 150 -6.39 -14.00 -10.82
C THR A 150 -5.13 -14.83 -11.07
N ILE A 151 -3.95 -14.20 -11.09
CA ILE A 151 -2.66 -14.91 -11.21
C ILE A 151 -2.35 -15.71 -9.93
N LEU A 152 -2.76 -15.22 -8.76
CA LEU A 152 -2.63 -15.96 -7.50
C LEU A 152 -3.51 -17.22 -7.44
N GLY A 153 -4.58 -17.26 -8.23
CA GLY A 153 -5.59 -18.32 -8.14
C GLY A 153 -6.54 -18.15 -6.96
N CYS A 154 -6.87 -16.90 -6.61
CA CYS A 154 -7.91 -16.55 -5.64
C CYS A 154 -9.19 -16.09 -6.34
#